data_AF-A0A1L9QY65-F1
#
_entry.id   AF-A0A1L9QY65-F1
#
_cell.length_a   1.000
_cell.length_b   1.000
_cell.length_c   1.000
_cell.angle_alpha   90.00
_cell.angle_beta   90.00
_cell.angle_gamma   90.00
#
_symmetry.space_group_name_H-M   'P 1'
#
loop_
_entity.id
_entity.type
_entity.pdbx_description
1 polymer ?
#
loop_
_entity_poly.entity_id
_entity_poly.type
_entity_poly.pdbx_seq_one_letter_code
_entity_poly.pdbx_strand_id
1 'polypeptide(L)'
;MTLPNFILLGAAKSGTSSVWNYLKQHPQVFMSNPKEPNFFVFEGMKLPPFIGPEPPEILCKRLYQNTITDWQSYQQLFDRVSGESAIGEASVRYLYFPQAPEKIKNYLPDVKMIVMLRNPVDRLYSHYVMNLRHLLEPLSLEDALAQEKERINNRWGWDWHYTQVGMYSEQIKRYLDYFPPEQLKIIVYDDFRQDPLGTMKEVYQYLGVDDTFVPNVEGRKNQGYWPKNKLVHQFLYTSNSLKSFLEKWLPRSLSQKLIKNLKQWNSAPIPALSMELRQSLNEVFRSDIINLKEILHREIAWLDS
;
A
#
# COMPACT_ATOMS: atom_id res chain seq x y z
N MET A 1 15.62 15.66 18.92
CA MET A 1 15.56 14.41 18.12
C MET A 1 14.79 14.71 16.87
N THR A 2 15.23 14.17 15.73
CA THR A 2 14.59 14.40 14.44
C THR A 2 13.35 13.50 14.31
N LEU A 3 12.24 14.07 13.87
CA LEU A 3 10.96 13.39 13.66
C LEU A 3 10.46 13.69 12.24
N PRO A 4 9.57 12.86 11.67
CA PRO A 4 9.04 13.13 10.35
C PRO A 4 8.12 14.35 10.40
N ASN A 5 8.26 15.21 9.41
CA ASN A 5 7.38 16.36 9.18
C ASN A 5 6.41 16.13 8.00
N PHE A 6 6.48 14.98 7.33
CA PHE A 6 5.41 14.51 6.48
C PHE A 6 5.17 12.99 6.50
N ILE A 7 3.98 12.55 6.12
CA ILE A 7 3.60 11.13 6.03
C ILE A 7 2.86 10.85 4.73
N LEU A 8 3.24 9.78 4.03
CA LEU A 8 2.45 9.21 2.93
C LEU A 8 1.50 8.14 3.48
N LEU A 9 0.23 8.51 3.71
CA LEU A 9 -0.75 7.74 4.49
C LEU A 9 -1.37 6.54 3.76
N GLY A 10 -1.35 6.55 2.42
CA GLY A 10 -2.20 5.65 1.65
C GLY A 10 -2.58 6.22 0.30
N ALA A 11 -3.55 5.63 -0.38
CA ALA A 11 -4.20 4.36 -0.04
C ALA A 11 -3.37 3.17 -0.54
N ALA A 12 -3.59 2.00 0.09
CA ALA A 12 -2.99 0.74 -0.38
C ALA A 12 -3.36 0.49 -1.85
N LYS A 13 -2.36 0.11 -2.65
CA LYS A 13 -2.50 -0.21 -4.09
C LYS A 13 -2.89 0.95 -5.00
N SER A 14 -2.70 2.18 -4.52
CA SER A 14 -2.89 3.40 -5.31
C SER A 14 -1.60 3.99 -5.86
N GLY A 15 -0.46 3.30 -5.76
CA GLY A 15 0.83 3.73 -6.33
C GLY A 15 1.82 4.34 -5.34
N THR A 16 1.55 4.30 -4.03
CA THR A 16 2.36 4.99 -3.00
C THR A 16 3.83 4.57 -3.01
N SER A 17 4.15 3.35 -3.43
CA SER A 17 5.54 2.91 -3.60
C SER A 17 6.28 3.69 -4.70
N SER A 18 5.59 4.11 -5.77
CA SER A 18 6.21 4.96 -6.81
C SER A 18 6.51 6.35 -6.25
N VAL A 19 5.53 6.98 -5.58
CA VAL A 19 5.73 8.29 -4.93
C VAL A 19 6.84 8.22 -3.89
N TRP A 20 6.87 7.19 -3.03
CA TRP A 20 7.95 6.96 -2.07
C TRP A 20 9.32 6.83 -2.75
N ASN A 21 9.39 6.09 -3.87
CA ASN A 21 10.64 5.94 -4.64
C ASN A 21 11.09 7.26 -5.29
N TYR A 22 10.17 8.13 -5.71
CA TYR A 22 10.51 9.41 -6.32
C TYR A 22 10.95 10.43 -5.27
N LEU A 23 10.22 10.50 -4.15
CA LEU A 23 10.61 11.30 -2.98
C LEU A 23 12.01 10.96 -2.49
N LYS A 24 12.33 9.66 -2.37
CA LYS A 24 13.65 9.20 -1.91
C LYS A 24 14.82 9.62 -2.81
N GLN A 25 14.56 9.99 -4.08
CA GLN A 25 15.61 10.45 -4.99
C GLN A 25 15.96 11.93 -4.78
N HIS A 26 15.07 12.70 -4.15
CA HIS A 26 15.22 14.14 -4.01
C HIS A 26 16.26 14.48 -2.92
N PRO A 27 17.27 15.33 -3.17
CA PRO A 27 18.38 15.57 -2.24
C PRO A 27 17.97 16.24 -0.92
N GLN A 28 16.85 16.96 -0.90
CA GLN A 28 16.29 17.58 0.30
C GLN A 28 15.24 16.72 1.03
N VAL A 29 15.00 15.48 0.58
CA VAL A 29 13.97 14.60 1.14
C VAL A 29 14.60 13.35 1.76
N PHE A 30 14.34 13.13 3.04
CA PHE A 30 14.64 11.88 3.72
C PHE A 30 13.38 11.02 3.81
N MET A 31 13.48 9.75 3.43
CA MET A 31 12.43 8.75 3.65
C MET A 31 12.90 7.67 4.62
N SER A 32 12.04 7.32 5.58
CA SER A 32 12.26 6.22 6.50
C SER A 32 12.62 4.92 5.76
N ASN A 33 13.50 4.12 6.35
CA ASN A 33 13.82 2.79 5.89
C ASN A 33 13.80 1.82 7.07
N PRO A 34 12.87 0.85 7.12
CA PRO A 34 11.98 0.43 6.02
C PRO A 34 10.79 1.36 5.73
N LYS A 35 10.14 1.13 4.58
CA LYS A 35 8.76 1.59 4.28
C LYS A 35 7.77 0.73 5.07
N GLU A 36 6.60 1.28 5.37
CA GLU A 36 5.54 0.65 6.17
C GLU A 36 5.95 0.37 7.63
N PRO A 37 6.49 1.35 8.39
CA PRO A 37 6.72 1.17 9.83
C PRO A 37 5.41 0.96 10.61
N ASN A 38 4.27 1.43 10.10
CA ASN A 38 2.92 1.20 10.66
C ASN A 38 2.76 1.56 12.15
N PHE A 39 3.64 2.41 12.68
CA PHE A 39 3.75 2.72 14.11
C PHE A 39 2.45 3.28 14.68
N PHE A 40 1.86 4.29 14.03
CA PHE A 40 0.63 4.93 14.53
C PHE A 40 -0.62 4.03 14.50
N VAL A 41 -0.51 2.80 13.99
CA VAL A 41 -1.58 1.79 14.08
C VAL A 41 -1.28 0.76 15.17
N PHE A 42 -0.01 0.41 15.36
CA PHE A 42 0.41 -0.73 16.18
C PHE A 42 1.26 -0.38 17.41
N GLU A 43 1.42 0.91 17.71
CA GLU A 43 2.07 1.37 18.94
C GLU A 43 1.52 0.63 20.17
N GLY A 44 2.42 -0.01 20.92
CA GLY A 44 2.14 -0.80 22.12
C GLY A 44 1.53 -2.18 21.89
N MET A 45 1.28 -2.60 20.65
CA MET A 45 0.63 -3.87 20.34
C MET A 45 1.60 -5.05 20.23
N LYS A 46 1.08 -6.27 20.43
CA LYS A 46 1.77 -7.52 20.07
C LYS A 46 1.40 -7.93 18.63
N LEU A 47 2.37 -8.43 17.87
CA LEU A 47 2.20 -8.84 16.47
C LEU A 47 2.15 -10.38 16.31
N PRO A 48 1.40 -10.89 15.30
CA PRO A 48 0.46 -10.14 14.48
C PRO A 48 -0.79 -9.78 15.31
N PRO A 49 -1.39 -8.61 15.09
CA PRO A 49 -2.52 -8.14 15.89
C PRO A 49 -3.87 -8.68 15.40
N PHE A 50 -3.88 -9.38 14.25
CA PHE A 50 -5.09 -9.84 13.57
C PHE A 50 -4.97 -11.29 13.11
N ILE A 51 -6.13 -11.89 12.82
CA ILE A 51 -6.26 -13.27 12.34
C ILE A 51 -6.27 -13.27 10.80
N GLY A 52 -6.00 -14.42 10.19
CA GLY A 52 -6.11 -14.64 8.76
C GLY A 52 -6.11 -16.12 8.42
N PRO A 53 -6.01 -16.48 7.13
CA PRO A 53 -6.02 -17.86 6.67
C PRO A 53 -4.70 -18.61 6.91
N GLU A 54 -3.67 -17.93 7.39
CA GLU A 54 -2.34 -18.47 7.64
C GLU A 54 -1.99 -18.35 9.14
N PRO A 55 -1.11 -19.20 9.68
CA PRO A 55 -0.62 -19.10 11.05
C PRO A 55 -0.04 -17.69 11.38
N PRO A 56 -0.20 -17.22 12.62
CA PRO A 56 0.26 -15.90 13.05
C PRO A 56 1.72 -15.58 12.68
N GLU A 57 2.63 -16.54 12.78
CA GLU A 57 4.05 -16.38 12.50
C GLU A 57 4.30 -16.10 11.02
N ILE A 58 3.52 -16.75 10.14
CA ILE A 58 3.57 -16.55 8.69
C ILE A 58 3.00 -15.18 8.34
N LEU A 59 1.88 -14.80 8.95
CA LEU A 59 1.29 -13.48 8.75
C LEU A 59 2.22 -12.37 9.21
N CYS A 60 2.84 -12.51 10.39
CA CYS A 60 3.83 -11.58 10.91
C CYS A 60 4.96 -11.35 9.90
N LYS A 61 5.56 -12.45 9.41
CA LYS A 61 6.64 -12.40 8.42
C LYS A 61 6.22 -11.79 7.08
N ARG A 62 5.00 -12.04 6.60
CA ARG A 62 4.56 -11.59 5.27
C ARG A 62 3.98 -10.17 5.26
N LEU A 63 3.30 -9.76 6.33
CA LEU A 63 2.49 -8.55 6.37
C LEU A 63 2.97 -7.49 7.36
N TYR A 64 3.72 -7.89 8.40
CA TYR A 64 4.09 -7.02 9.53
C TYR A 64 5.61 -6.95 9.77
N GLN A 65 6.43 -7.49 8.85
CA GLN A 65 7.89 -7.57 9.02
C GLN A 65 8.60 -6.21 9.24
N ASN A 66 8.00 -5.13 8.75
CA ASN A 66 8.54 -3.78 8.88
C ASN A 66 7.87 -3.00 10.03
N THR A 67 6.87 -3.59 10.69
CA THR A 67 6.07 -2.89 11.70
C THR A 67 6.89 -2.63 12.95
N ILE A 68 6.83 -1.39 13.42
CA ILE A 68 7.44 -0.92 14.66
C ILE A 68 6.32 -0.64 15.66
N THR A 69 6.50 -1.09 16.90
CA THR A 69 5.47 -0.99 17.95
C THR A 69 5.92 -0.14 19.14
N ASP A 70 7.19 0.25 19.21
CA ASP A 70 7.73 1.09 20.28
C ASP A 70 8.26 2.43 19.76
N TRP A 71 8.12 3.46 20.60
CA TRP A 71 8.47 4.83 20.23
C TRP A 71 9.97 5.01 19.96
N GLN A 72 10.83 4.38 20.75
CA GLN A 72 12.28 4.53 20.61
C GLN A 72 12.76 4.02 19.24
N SER A 73 12.32 2.83 18.83
CA SER A 73 12.64 2.27 17.51
C SER A 73 12.03 3.09 16.38
N TYR A 74 10.87 3.72 16.59
CA TYR A 74 10.28 4.63 15.60
C TYR A 74 11.14 5.87 15.40
N GLN A 75 11.65 6.48 16.48
CA GLN A 75 12.55 7.63 16.40
C GLN A 75 13.86 7.30 15.67
N GLN A 76 14.41 6.10 15.90
CA GLN A 76 15.66 5.63 15.27
C GLN A 76 15.58 5.55 13.74
N LEU A 77 14.38 5.50 13.15
CA LEU A 77 14.21 5.56 11.69
C LEU A 77 14.77 6.85 11.09
N PHE A 78 14.92 7.91 11.88
CA PHE A 78 15.29 9.25 11.44
C PHE A 78 16.69 9.68 11.93
N ASP A 79 17.45 8.79 12.58
CA ASP A 79 18.81 9.10 13.09
C ASP A 79 19.82 9.43 11.99
N ARG A 80 19.52 9.04 10.75
CA ARG A 80 20.39 9.27 9.57
C ARG A 80 20.09 10.55 8.81
N VAL A 81 19.12 11.35 9.26
CA VAL A 81 18.87 12.67 8.66
C VAL A 81 20.13 13.52 8.82
N SER A 82 20.60 14.09 7.72
CA SER A 82 21.91 14.77 7.63
C SER A 82 21.84 16.12 6.91
N GLY A 83 20.64 16.69 6.78
CA GLY A 83 20.41 18.03 6.23
C GLY A 83 19.12 18.17 5.41
N GLU A 84 18.37 17.09 5.23
CA GLU A 84 17.10 17.06 4.52
C GLU A 84 16.04 17.87 5.27
N SER A 85 15.33 18.75 4.56
CA SER A 85 14.29 19.60 5.14
C SER A 85 12.93 18.89 5.18
N ALA A 86 12.65 17.99 4.23
CA ALA A 86 11.46 17.16 4.22
C ALA A 86 11.81 15.76 4.70
N ILE A 87 11.24 15.34 5.83
CA ILE A 87 11.58 14.10 6.51
C ILE A 87 10.29 13.32 6.65
N GLY A 88 10.20 12.14 6.06
CA GLY A 88 8.94 11.43 6.01
C GLY A 88 9.02 9.93 6.16
N GLU A 89 7.86 9.36 6.44
CA GLU A 89 7.61 7.92 6.40
C GLU A 89 6.40 7.63 5.49
N ALA A 90 6.16 6.34 5.22
CA ALA A 90 5.03 5.94 4.40
C ALA A 90 4.45 4.62 4.91
N SER A 91 3.21 4.66 5.37
CA SER A 91 2.48 3.50 5.86
C SER A 91 1.04 3.55 5.35
N VAL A 92 0.69 2.68 4.40
CA VAL A 92 -0.63 2.73 3.73
C VAL A 92 -1.80 2.32 4.63
N ARG A 93 -1.50 1.71 5.79
CA ARG A 93 -2.48 1.31 6.80
C ARG A 93 -3.08 2.52 7.52
N TYR A 94 -2.36 3.65 7.58
CA TYR A 94 -2.78 4.81 8.35
C TYR A 94 -4.11 5.36 7.87
N LEU A 95 -4.31 5.49 6.55
CA LEU A 95 -5.58 5.97 6.01
C LEU A 95 -6.78 5.12 6.46
N TYR A 96 -6.62 3.80 6.49
CA TYR A 96 -7.70 2.86 6.76
C TYR A 96 -8.11 2.81 8.24
N PHE A 97 -7.13 2.75 9.15
CA PHE A 97 -7.38 2.50 10.57
C PHE A 97 -7.81 3.77 11.32
N PRO A 98 -8.95 3.75 12.05
CA PRO A 98 -9.55 4.95 12.63
C PRO A 98 -8.74 5.58 13.77
N GLN A 99 -7.87 4.82 14.44
CA GLN A 99 -7.01 5.34 15.53
C GLN A 99 -5.79 6.13 15.04
N ALA A 100 -5.42 5.97 13.76
CA ALA A 100 -4.21 6.59 13.23
C ALA A 100 -4.21 8.14 13.30
N PRO A 101 -5.26 8.88 12.89
CA PRO A 101 -5.23 10.35 12.90
C PRO A 101 -5.02 10.93 14.31
N GLU A 102 -5.71 10.41 15.33
CA GLU A 102 -5.53 10.84 16.72
C GLU A 102 -4.09 10.62 17.19
N LYS A 103 -3.55 9.41 16.97
CA LYS A 103 -2.16 9.10 17.34
C LYS A 103 -1.15 9.97 16.60
N ILE A 104 -1.33 10.17 15.29
CA ILE A 104 -0.48 11.07 14.51
C ILE A 104 -0.56 12.49 15.09
N LYS A 105 -1.75 13.00 15.43
CA LYS A 105 -1.93 14.36 15.97
C LYS A 105 -1.19 14.54 17.30
N ASN A 106 -1.24 13.53 18.16
CA ASN A 106 -0.60 13.56 19.47
C ASN A 106 0.93 13.64 19.37
N TYR A 107 1.54 12.97 18.39
CA TYR A 107 2.99 12.96 18.21
C TYR A 107 3.51 14.04 17.27
N LEU A 108 2.75 14.35 16.21
CA LEU A 108 3.18 15.16 15.06
C LEU A 108 2.06 16.14 14.64
N PRO A 109 1.71 17.14 15.48
CA PRO A 109 0.54 17.98 15.25
C PRO A 109 0.58 18.82 13.98
N ASP A 110 1.79 19.18 13.52
CA ASP A 110 2.05 20.04 12.36
C ASP A 110 2.46 19.26 11.10
N VAL A 111 2.31 17.93 11.11
CA VAL A 111 2.75 17.06 10.01
C VAL A 111 1.97 17.32 8.72
N LYS A 112 2.66 17.32 7.59
CA LYS A 112 2.02 17.29 6.27
C LYS A 112 1.66 15.87 5.89
N MET A 113 0.53 15.65 5.23
CA MET A 113 0.07 14.32 4.88
C MET A 113 -0.25 14.25 3.40
N ILE A 114 0.15 13.14 2.79
CA ILE A 114 -0.11 12.86 1.37
C ILE A 114 -0.96 11.60 1.29
N VAL A 115 -2.07 11.69 0.56
CA VAL A 115 -2.96 10.58 0.25
C VAL A 115 -3.03 10.45 -1.26
N MET A 116 -2.86 9.24 -1.78
CA MET A 116 -3.09 8.92 -3.18
C MET A 116 -4.26 7.96 -3.32
N LEU A 117 -5.28 8.38 -4.05
CA LEU A 117 -6.52 7.64 -4.25
C LEU A 117 -6.58 7.08 -5.66
N ARG A 118 -7.13 5.89 -5.80
CA ARG A 118 -7.32 5.20 -7.07
C ARG A 118 -8.77 4.73 -7.15
N ASN A 119 -9.32 4.59 -8.36
CA ASN A 119 -10.62 3.94 -8.56
C ASN A 119 -10.74 2.72 -7.62
N PRO A 120 -11.75 2.68 -6.74
CA PRO A 120 -11.80 1.71 -5.65
C PRO A 120 -11.95 0.27 -6.16
N VAL A 121 -12.58 0.04 -7.32
CA VAL A 121 -12.66 -1.26 -7.98
C VAL A 121 -11.29 -1.73 -8.45
N ASP A 122 -10.55 -0.85 -9.11
CA ASP A 122 -9.18 -1.14 -9.56
C ASP A 122 -8.20 -1.36 -8.40
N ARG A 123 -8.34 -0.56 -7.34
CA ARG A 123 -7.57 -0.68 -6.10
C ARG A 123 -7.84 -2.02 -5.43
N LEU A 124 -9.11 -2.39 -5.28
CA LEU A 124 -9.57 -3.66 -4.73
C LEU A 124 -9.00 -4.83 -5.53
N TYR A 125 -9.15 -4.81 -6.86
CA TYR A 125 -8.66 -5.91 -7.69
C TYR A 125 -7.13 -6.01 -7.64
N SER A 126 -6.43 -4.88 -7.63
CA SER A 126 -4.98 -4.85 -7.44
C SER A 126 -4.56 -5.41 -6.07
N HIS A 127 -5.38 -5.22 -5.04
CA HIS A 127 -5.15 -5.77 -3.70
C HIS A 127 -5.35 -7.29 -3.68
N TYR A 128 -6.45 -7.78 -4.24
CA TYR A 128 -6.73 -9.21 -4.39
C TYR A 128 -5.60 -9.94 -5.15
N VAL A 129 -5.17 -9.41 -6.30
CA VAL A 129 -4.05 -10.00 -7.07
C VAL A 129 -2.74 -10.00 -6.27
N MET A 130 -2.50 -8.96 -5.45
CA MET A 130 -1.34 -8.95 -4.55
C MET A 130 -1.44 -10.06 -3.50
N ASN A 131 -2.60 -10.26 -2.88
CA ASN A 131 -2.80 -11.32 -1.90
C ASN A 131 -2.66 -12.72 -2.50
N LEU A 132 -3.18 -12.96 -3.71
CA LEU A 132 -2.92 -14.19 -4.46
C LEU A 132 -1.43 -14.45 -4.64
N ARG A 133 -0.68 -13.41 -5.05
CA ARG A 133 0.78 -13.51 -5.25
C ARG A 133 1.54 -13.77 -3.95
N HIS A 134 1.05 -13.26 -2.83
CA HIS A 134 1.64 -13.48 -1.51
C HIS A 134 1.14 -14.76 -0.83
N LEU A 135 0.32 -15.57 -1.52
CA LEU A 135 -0.28 -16.79 -0.99
C LEU A 135 -1.15 -16.51 0.25
N LEU A 136 -1.84 -15.38 0.27
CA LEU A 136 -2.71 -14.93 1.37
C LEU A 136 -4.20 -15.09 1.07
N GLU A 137 -4.59 -15.17 -0.20
CA GLU A 137 -5.99 -15.36 -0.58
C GLU A 137 -6.15 -16.75 -1.22
N PRO A 138 -6.85 -17.68 -0.55
CA PRO A 138 -7.12 -19.00 -1.13
C PRO A 138 -8.27 -18.98 -2.15
N LEU A 139 -9.21 -18.03 -2.03
CA LEU A 139 -10.49 -18.05 -2.74
C LEU A 139 -10.44 -17.41 -4.13
N SER A 140 -11.54 -17.55 -4.87
CA SER A 140 -11.87 -16.67 -6.00
C SER A 140 -12.15 -15.24 -5.51
N LEU A 141 -12.25 -14.28 -6.43
CA LEU A 141 -12.55 -12.91 -6.04
C LEU A 141 -13.98 -12.80 -5.50
N GLU A 142 -14.91 -13.44 -6.17
CA GLU A 142 -16.33 -13.49 -5.86
C GLU A 142 -16.56 -14.12 -4.48
N ASP A 143 -15.94 -15.27 -4.20
CA ASP A 143 -16.03 -15.93 -2.90
C ASP A 143 -15.34 -15.11 -1.79
N ALA A 144 -14.22 -14.46 -2.11
CA ALA A 144 -13.51 -13.59 -1.16
C ALA A 144 -14.35 -12.37 -0.76
N LEU A 145 -15.07 -11.78 -1.71
CA LEU A 145 -16.00 -10.67 -1.47
C LEU A 145 -17.22 -11.14 -0.66
N ALA A 146 -17.79 -12.30 -1.00
CA ALA A 146 -18.91 -12.88 -0.27
C ALA A 146 -18.57 -13.15 1.21
N GLN A 147 -17.32 -13.51 1.50
CA GLN A 147 -16.83 -13.78 2.86
C GLN A 147 -16.32 -12.53 3.61
N GLU A 148 -16.21 -11.37 2.97
CA GLU A 148 -15.56 -10.19 3.58
C GLU A 148 -16.20 -9.81 4.91
N LYS A 149 -17.54 -9.75 4.96
CA LYS A 149 -18.29 -9.41 6.18
C LYS A 149 -18.00 -10.39 7.33
N GLU A 150 -17.98 -11.68 7.03
CA GLU A 150 -17.68 -12.71 8.02
C GLU A 150 -16.22 -12.61 8.49
N ARG A 151 -15.27 -12.40 7.58
CA ARG A 151 -13.85 -12.20 7.88
C ARG A 151 -13.65 -11.01 8.83
N ILE A 152 -14.31 -9.88 8.57
CA ILE A 152 -14.29 -8.70 9.46
C ILE A 152 -14.82 -9.06 10.85
N ASN A 153 -15.98 -9.71 10.94
CA ASN A 153 -16.57 -10.14 12.22
C ASN A 153 -15.65 -11.10 12.99
N ASN A 154 -14.93 -11.95 12.28
CA ASN A 154 -13.93 -12.88 12.81
C ASN A 154 -12.56 -12.22 13.07
N ARG A 155 -12.48 -10.88 13.03
CA ARG A 155 -11.27 -10.09 13.32
C ARG A 155 -10.09 -10.42 12.40
N TRP A 156 -10.39 -10.73 11.14
CA TRP A 156 -9.34 -10.84 10.13
C TRP A 156 -8.66 -9.48 9.92
N GLY A 157 -7.42 -9.50 9.46
CA GLY A 157 -6.68 -8.28 9.17
C GLY A 157 -7.27 -7.51 7.97
N TRP A 158 -6.97 -6.21 7.89
CA TRP A 158 -7.42 -5.34 6.80
C TRP A 158 -7.04 -5.82 5.38
N ASP A 159 -6.05 -6.70 5.29
CA ASP A 159 -5.57 -7.27 4.04
C ASP A 159 -6.69 -8.03 3.31
N TRP A 160 -7.72 -8.51 4.02
CA TRP A 160 -8.91 -9.17 3.46
C TRP A 160 -10.19 -8.30 3.46
N HIS A 161 -10.09 -7.02 3.85
CA HIS A 161 -11.20 -6.07 3.84
C HIS A 161 -11.27 -5.36 2.46
N TYR A 162 -11.51 -6.15 1.42
CA TYR A 162 -11.44 -5.73 0.02
C TYR A 162 -12.29 -4.49 -0.30
N THR A 163 -13.57 -4.48 0.05
CA THR A 163 -14.45 -3.33 -0.16
C THR A 163 -14.14 -2.22 0.83
N GLN A 164 -14.02 -2.52 2.13
CA GLN A 164 -13.90 -1.47 3.16
C GLN A 164 -12.66 -0.60 3.00
N VAL A 165 -11.53 -1.17 2.56
CA VAL A 165 -10.30 -0.39 2.33
C VAL A 165 -10.48 0.63 1.18
N GLY A 166 -11.43 0.40 0.27
CA GLY A 166 -11.77 1.31 -0.82
C GLY A 166 -12.82 2.38 -0.49
N MET A 167 -13.41 2.37 0.71
CA MET A 167 -14.41 3.36 1.14
C MET A 167 -13.69 4.60 1.69
N TYR A 168 -13.28 5.53 0.82
CA TYR A 168 -12.35 6.60 1.16
C TYR A 168 -12.99 7.79 1.84
N SER A 169 -14.27 8.09 1.59
CA SER A 169 -14.90 9.35 2.04
C SER A 169 -14.83 9.48 3.56
N GLU A 170 -15.27 8.45 4.29
CA GLU A 170 -15.20 8.41 5.75
C GLU A 170 -13.76 8.34 6.27
N GLN A 171 -12.86 7.70 5.54
CA GLN A 171 -11.43 7.67 5.91
C GLN A 171 -10.82 9.07 5.87
N ILE A 172 -11.13 9.85 4.84
CA ILE A 172 -10.60 11.22 4.66
C ILE A 172 -11.24 12.18 5.66
N LYS A 173 -12.57 12.10 5.86
CA LYS A 173 -13.27 12.91 6.86
C LYS A 173 -12.64 12.78 8.24
N ARG A 174 -12.33 11.55 8.67
CA ARG A 174 -11.62 11.31 9.95
C ARG A 174 -10.28 12.04 10.05
N TYR A 175 -9.56 12.25 8.97
CA TYR A 175 -8.32 13.04 9.01
C TYR A 175 -8.62 14.54 9.09
N LEU A 176 -9.64 15.01 8.38
CA LEU A 176 -10.09 16.41 8.42
C LEU A 176 -10.69 16.82 9.78
N ASP A 177 -11.19 15.86 10.57
CA ASP A 177 -11.63 16.11 11.95
C ASP A 177 -10.48 16.45 12.91
N TYR A 178 -9.25 16.01 12.61
CA TYR A 178 -8.06 16.22 13.47
C TYR A 178 -7.07 17.25 12.92
N PHE A 179 -7.08 17.45 11.60
CA PHE A 179 -6.10 18.27 10.90
C PHE A 179 -6.80 19.25 9.95
N PRO A 180 -6.28 20.49 9.83
CA PRO A 180 -6.76 21.42 8.84
C PRO A 180 -6.54 20.86 7.42
N PRO A 181 -7.40 21.20 6.45
CA PRO A 181 -7.31 20.69 5.07
C PRO A 181 -5.95 20.89 4.41
N GLU A 182 -5.26 21.99 4.72
CA GLU A 182 -3.93 22.33 4.19
C GLU A 182 -2.84 21.33 4.61
N GLN A 183 -3.03 20.60 5.71
CA GLN A 183 -2.13 19.51 6.13
C GLN A 183 -2.40 18.21 5.38
N LEU A 184 -3.36 18.15 4.44
CA LEU A 184 -3.72 16.95 3.70
C LEU A 184 -3.73 17.19 2.18
N LYS A 185 -2.64 16.82 1.48
CA LYS A 185 -2.61 16.79 0.02
C LYS A 185 -3.18 15.48 -0.50
N ILE A 186 -4.23 15.56 -1.31
CA ILE A 186 -4.84 14.41 -1.98
C ILE A 186 -4.44 14.39 -3.46
N ILE A 187 -3.98 13.23 -3.92
CA ILE A 187 -3.54 12.96 -5.30
C ILE A 187 -4.48 11.90 -5.89
N VAL A 188 -4.99 12.17 -7.10
CA VAL A 188 -5.74 11.17 -7.88
C VAL A 188 -4.76 10.37 -8.73
N TYR A 189 -4.84 9.05 -8.64
CA TYR A 189 -3.91 8.13 -9.30
C TYR A 189 -3.94 8.26 -10.83
N ASP A 190 -5.09 8.59 -11.41
CA ASP A 190 -5.24 8.77 -12.86
C ASP A 190 -4.42 9.97 -13.35
N ASP A 191 -4.47 11.09 -12.63
CA ASP A 191 -3.63 12.27 -12.87
C ASP A 191 -2.13 11.92 -12.74
N PHE A 192 -1.75 11.21 -11.67
CA PHE A 192 -0.38 10.75 -11.47
C PHE A 192 0.10 9.80 -12.58
N ARG A 193 -0.80 8.98 -13.13
CA ARG A 193 -0.46 8.09 -14.24
C ARG A 193 -0.22 8.86 -15.53
N GLN A 194 -1.04 9.86 -15.79
CA GLN A 194 -1.00 10.70 -16.98
C GLN A 194 0.21 11.64 -16.96
N ASP A 195 0.45 12.33 -15.84
CA ASP A 195 1.58 13.23 -15.64
C ASP A 195 2.27 13.00 -14.28
N PRO A 196 3.15 11.98 -14.19
CA PRO A 196 3.89 11.71 -12.96
C PRO A 196 4.86 12.82 -12.59
N LEU A 197 5.43 13.55 -13.56
CA LEU A 197 6.42 14.61 -13.29
C LEU A 197 5.71 15.86 -12.76
N GLY A 198 4.61 16.28 -13.38
CA GLY A 198 3.78 17.38 -12.87
C GLY A 198 3.24 17.08 -11.48
N THR A 199 2.73 15.87 -11.25
CA THR A 199 2.25 15.46 -9.93
C THR A 199 3.36 15.52 -8.87
N MET A 200 4.57 15.06 -9.19
CA MET A 200 5.70 15.14 -8.25
C MET A 200 6.16 16.57 -7.99
N LYS A 201 6.12 17.44 -8.99
CA LYS A 201 6.39 18.87 -8.82
C LYS A 201 5.45 19.50 -7.79
N GLU A 202 4.14 19.22 -7.86
CA GLU A 202 3.20 19.70 -6.85
C GLU A 202 3.46 19.11 -5.46
N VAL A 203 3.91 17.85 -5.38
CA VAL A 203 4.33 17.24 -4.11
C VAL A 203 5.54 17.96 -3.53
N TYR A 204 6.53 18.32 -4.36
CA TYR A 204 7.71 19.07 -3.90
C TYR A 204 7.34 20.47 -3.39
N GLN A 205 6.50 21.20 -4.13
CA GLN A 205 5.95 22.48 -3.69
C GLN A 205 5.20 22.35 -2.36
N TYR A 206 4.36 21.33 -2.24
CA TYR A 206 3.62 21.06 -1.01
C TYR A 206 4.55 20.78 0.17
N LEU A 207 5.63 20.02 -0.03
CA LEU A 207 6.62 19.73 1.01
C LEU A 207 7.53 20.94 1.30
N GLY A 208 7.65 21.90 0.39
CA GLY A 208 8.53 23.07 0.51
C GLY A 208 9.99 22.73 0.17
N VAL A 209 10.20 21.82 -0.77
CA VAL A 209 11.52 21.47 -1.33
C VAL A 209 11.64 21.97 -2.76
N ASP A 210 12.84 21.90 -3.34
CA ASP A 210 13.15 22.32 -4.71
C ASP A 210 12.26 21.61 -5.75
N ASP A 211 11.29 22.33 -6.28
CA ASP A 211 10.33 21.80 -7.24
C ASP A 211 10.88 21.71 -8.68
N THR A 212 12.15 22.09 -8.89
CA THR A 212 12.86 21.92 -10.16
C THR A 212 13.54 20.56 -10.29
N PHE A 213 13.65 19.80 -9.18
CA PHE A 213 14.21 18.46 -9.20
C PHE A 213 13.35 17.50 -10.03
N VAL A 214 13.97 16.75 -10.94
CA VAL A 214 13.29 15.77 -11.80
C VAL A 214 13.64 14.36 -11.36
N PRO A 215 12.71 13.59 -10.75
CA PRO A 215 12.97 12.21 -10.38
C PRO A 215 13.08 11.32 -11.62
N ASN A 216 13.89 10.27 -11.54
CA ASN A 216 13.88 9.22 -12.54
C ASN A 216 12.59 8.40 -12.41
N VAL A 217 11.68 8.60 -13.36
CA VAL A 217 10.40 7.88 -13.50
C VAL A 217 10.49 6.68 -14.45
N GLU A 218 11.66 6.46 -15.07
CA GLU A 218 11.90 5.32 -15.95
C GLU A 218 11.91 4.01 -15.16
N GLY A 219 11.38 2.96 -15.77
CA GLY A 219 11.32 1.66 -15.12
C GLY A 219 10.22 1.58 -14.06
N ARG A 220 8.97 1.93 -14.40
CA ARG A 220 7.74 1.48 -13.69
C ARG A 220 7.75 -0.06 -13.56
N LYS A 221 8.49 -0.58 -12.57
CA LYS A 221 8.84 -2.01 -12.37
C LYS A 221 7.81 -2.78 -11.55
N ASN A 222 6.76 -2.11 -11.06
CA ASN A 222 5.72 -2.72 -10.25
C ASN A 222 4.47 -3.05 -11.07
N GLN A 223 4.64 -3.65 -12.26
CA GLN A 223 3.52 -4.29 -12.93
C GLN A 223 3.21 -5.59 -12.17
N GLY A 224 1.98 -5.71 -11.67
CA GLY A 224 1.53 -6.97 -11.12
C GLY A 224 1.49 -8.05 -12.20
N TYR A 225 1.51 -9.32 -11.79
CA TYR A 225 1.33 -10.45 -12.68
C TYR A 225 0.32 -11.42 -12.08
N TRP A 226 -0.27 -12.25 -12.92
CA TRP A 226 -1.16 -13.33 -12.51
C TRP A 226 -0.41 -14.66 -12.45
N PRO A 227 -0.45 -15.41 -11.33
CA PRO A 227 0.13 -16.74 -11.26
C PRO A 227 -0.74 -17.75 -12.02
N LYS A 228 -0.24 -18.32 -13.12
CA LYS A 228 -0.99 -19.27 -13.97
C LYS A 228 -1.39 -20.54 -13.22
N ASN A 229 -0.48 -21.09 -12.42
CA ASN A 229 -0.68 -22.31 -11.65
C ASN A 229 -0.41 -22.05 -10.16
N LYS A 230 -1.43 -22.26 -9.31
CA LYS A 230 -1.36 -22.03 -7.86
C LYS A 230 -0.34 -22.95 -7.17
N LEU A 231 -0.23 -24.22 -7.55
CA LEU A 231 0.69 -25.18 -6.94
C LEU A 231 2.16 -24.85 -7.27
N VAL A 232 2.44 -24.51 -8.53
CA VAL A 232 3.79 -24.05 -8.93
C VAL A 232 4.12 -22.73 -8.22
N HIS A 233 3.16 -21.83 -8.10
CA HIS A 233 3.34 -20.58 -7.36
C HIS A 233 3.66 -20.85 -5.89
N GLN A 234 2.90 -21.73 -5.23
CA GLN A 234 3.16 -22.14 -3.86
C GLN A 234 4.58 -22.70 -3.72
N PHE A 235 4.96 -23.67 -4.57
CA PHE A 235 6.31 -24.24 -4.59
C PHE A 235 7.43 -23.20 -4.73
N LEU A 236 7.24 -22.18 -5.58
CA LEU A 236 8.25 -21.16 -5.83
C LEU A 236 8.47 -20.22 -4.62
N TYR A 237 7.41 -19.98 -3.84
CA TYR A 237 7.37 -18.95 -2.79
C TYR A 237 7.30 -19.49 -1.36
N THR A 238 7.18 -20.80 -1.15
CA THR A 238 7.35 -21.46 0.16
C THR A 238 8.72 -22.13 0.26
N SER A 239 9.22 -22.31 1.49
CA SER A 239 10.44 -23.09 1.77
C SER A 239 10.11 -24.58 1.79
N ASN A 240 10.57 -25.33 0.79
CA ASN A 240 10.17 -26.73 0.61
C ASN A 240 11.41 -27.63 0.53
N SER A 241 11.27 -28.89 0.96
CA SER A 241 12.36 -29.89 0.93
C SER A 241 12.94 -30.08 -0.48
N LEU A 242 12.08 -30.14 -1.50
CA LEU A 242 12.51 -30.24 -2.90
C LEU A 242 13.35 -29.02 -3.35
N LYS A 243 13.01 -27.81 -2.89
CA LYS A 243 13.80 -26.61 -3.20
C LYS A 243 15.16 -26.65 -2.51
N SER A 244 15.21 -27.06 -1.24
CA SER A 244 16.47 -27.26 -0.52
C SER A 244 17.33 -28.36 -1.15
N PHE A 245 16.71 -29.40 -1.70
CA PHE A 245 17.38 -30.45 -2.46
C PHE A 245 17.97 -29.89 -3.76
N LEU A 246 17.21 -29.13 -4.56
CA LEU A 246 17.70 -28.49 -5.78
C LEU A 246 18.86 -27.53 -5.50
N GLU A 247 18.78 -26.74 -4.43
CA GLU A 247 19.84 -25.82 -4.03
C GLU A 247 21.10 -26.54 -3.52
N LYS A 248 20.96 -27.76 -2.98
CA LYS A 248 22.07 -28.59 -2.51
C LYS A 248 22.78 -29.34 -3.63
N TRP A 249 22.05 -29.82 -4.63
CA TRP A 249 22.58 -30.72 -5.67
C TRP A 249 22.86 -30.03 -7.02
N LEU A 250 22.25 -28.88 -7.30
CA LEU A 250 22.54 -28.11 -8.51
C LEU A 250 23.49 -26.95 -8.22
N PRO A 251 24.38 -26.59 -9.17
CA PRO A 251 25.13 -25.34 -9.10
C PRO A 251 24.20 -24.15 -8.86
N ARG A 252 24.59 -23.21 -7.99
CA ARG A 252 23.76 -22.04 -7.61
C ARG A 252 23.23 -21.27 -8.81
N SER A 253 24.06 -21.06 -9.84
CA SER A 253 23.68 -20.37 -11.07
C SER A 253 22.58 -21.10 -11.85
N LEU A 254 22.63 -22.44 -11.89
CA LEU A 254 21.63 -23.27 -12.55
C LEU A 254 20.31 -23.27 -11.77
N SER A 255 20.36 -23.47 -10.45
CA SER A 255 19.18 -23.41 -9.59
C SER A 255 18.47 -22.05 -9.69
N GLN A 256 19.23 -20.95 -9.63
CA GLN A 256 18.70 -19.60 -9.82
C GLN A 256 18.07 -19.39 -11.20
N LYS A 257 18.71 -19.90 -12.27
CA LYS A 257 18.18 -19.82 -13.63
C LYS A 257 16.89 -20.62 -13.79
N LEU A 258 16.81 -21.83 -13.23
CA LEU A 258 15.60 -22.65 -13.23
C LEU A 258 14.45 -21.97 -12.49
N ILE A 259 14.69 -21.50 -11.26
CA ILE A 259 13.69 -20.77 -10.47
C ILE A 259 13.22 -19.51 -11.22
N LYS A 260 14.14 -18.76 -11.85
CA LYS A 260 13.81 -17.59 -12.66
C LYS A 260 12.92 -17.94 -13.85
N ASN A 261 13.28 -18.99 -14.60
CA ASN A 261 12.51 -19.44 -15.76
C ASN A 261 11.11 -19.94 -15.36
N LEU A 262 11.01 -20.70 -14.26
CA LEU A 262 9.72 -21.15 -13.73
C LEU A 262 8.84 -19.98 -13.28
N LYS A 263 9.42 -18.98 -12.60
CA LYS A 263 8.70 -17.74 -12.25
C LYS A 263 8.19 -17.02 -13.49
N GLN A 264 9.02 -16.88 -14.52
CA GLN A 264 8.63 -16.23 -15.78
C GLN A 264 7.53 -17.00 -16.50
N TRP A 265 7.65 -18.33 -16.60
CA TRP A 265 6.64 -19.18 -17.22
C TRP A 265 5.29 -19.11 -16.50
N ASN A 266 5.32 -19.10 -15.15
CA ASN A 266 4.13 -19.02 -14.31
C ASN A 266 3.52 -17.61 -14.22
N SER A 267 4.16 -16.59 -14.80
CA SER A 267 3.64 -15.21 -14.80
C SER A 267 2.81 -14.97 -16.06
N ALA A 268 1.60 -14.44 -15.90
CA ALA A 268 0.72 -14.00 -16.97
C ALA A 268 0.28 -12.53 -16.79
N PRO A 269 -0.24 -11.88 -17.85
CA PRO A 269 -1.01 -10.66 -17.69
C PRO A 269 -2.16 -10.85 -16.70
N ILE A 270 -2.48 -9.80 -15.95
CA ILE A 270 -3.63 -9.83 -15.03
C ILE A 270 -4.91 -9.88 -15.87
N PRO A 271 -5.81 -10.85 -15.66
CA PRO A 271 -7.10 -10.90 -16.35
C PRO A 271 -7.90 -9.61 -16.12
N ALA A 272 -8.69 -9.18 -17.10
CA ALA A 272 -9.65 -8.11 -16.87
C ALA A 272 -10.79 -8.63 -15.97
N LEU A 273 -11.35 -7.76 -15.14
CA LEU A 273 -12.63 -8.04 -14.47
C LEU A 273 -13.73 -8.18 -15.52
N SER A 274 -14.66 -9.12 -15.31
CA SER A 274 -15.89 -9.16 -16.11
C SER A 274 -16.66 -7.84 -15.95
N MET A 275 -17.31 -7.40 -17.02
CA MET A 275 -18.11 -6.16 -17.01
C MET A 275 -19.20 -6.20 -15.93
N GLU A 276 -19.85 -7.34 -15.75
CA GLU A 276 -20.89 -7.55 -14.72
C GLU A 276 -20.35 -7.34 -13.30
N LEU A 277 -19.26 -8.02 -12.92
CA LEU A 277 -18.64 -7.83 -11.61
C LEU A 277 -18.14 -6.39 -11.40
N ARG A 278 -17.58 -5.75 -12.43
CA ARG A 278 -17.17 -4.34 -12.35
C ARG A 278 -18.36 -3.43 -12.08
N GLN A 279 -19.48 -3.60 -12.80
CA GLN A 279 -20.71 -2.83 -12.58
C GLN A 279 -21.25 -3.04 -11.16
N SER A 280 -21.29 -4.28 -10.68
CA SER A 280 -21.69 -4.60 -9.31
C SER A 280 -20.80 -3.90 -8.27
N LEU A 281 -19.48 -3.93 -8.45
CA LEU A 281 -18.55 -3.24 -7.55
C LEU A 281 -18.65 -1.72 -7.64
N ASN A 282 -18.86 -1.15 -8.83
CA ASN A 282 -19.10 0.28 -8.99
C ASN A 282 -20.35 0.72 -8.20
N GLU A 283 -21.40 -0.11 -8.16
CA GLU A 283 -22.59 0.17 -7.35
C GLU A 283 -22.28 0.12 -5.84
N VAL A 284 -21.47 -0.84 -5.38
CA VAL A 284 -21.02 -0.92 -3.98
C VAL A 284 -20.31 0.37 -3.55
N PHE A 285 -19.49 0.96 -4.42
CA PHE A 285 -18.74 2.19 -4.11
C PHE A 285 -19.46 3.49 -4.47
N ARG A 286 -20.66 3.43 -5.05
CA ARG A 286 -21.32 4.61 -5.65
C ARG A 286 -21.47 5.76 -4.66
N SER A 287 -22.03 5.50 -3.49
CA SER A 287 -22.26 6.53 -2.47
C SER A 287 -20.95 7.13 -1.95
N ASP A 288 -19.93 6.30 -1.71
CA ASP A 288 -18.61 6.74 -1.27
C ASP A 288 -17.93 7.64 -2.32
N ILE A 289 -18.02 7.28 -3.61
CA ILE A 289 -17.45 8.07 -4.71
C ILE A 289 -18.17 9.43 -4.84
N ILE A 290 -19.50 9.47 -4.68
CA ILE A 290 -20.26 10.72 -4.70
C ILE A 290 -19.81 11.64 -3.55
N ASN A 291 -19.76 11.12 -2.32
CA ASN A 291 -19.28 11.88 -1.16
C ASN A 291 -17.83 12.35 -1.34
N LEU A 292 -16.99 11.52 -1.97
CA LEU A 292 -15.60 11.86 -2.23
C LEU A 292 -15.48 13.04 -3.21
N LYS A 293 -16.32 13.12 -4.25
CA LYS A 293 -16.33 14.28 -5.17
C LYS A 293 -16.56 15.59 -4.42
N GLU A 294 -17.49 15.59 -3.46
CA GLU A 294 -17.79 16.75 -2.62
C GLU A 294 -16.58 17.14 -1.78
N ILE A 295 -15.92 16.17 -1.13
CA ILE A 295 -14.71 16.39 -0.32
C ILE A 295 -13.55 16.95 -1.17
N LEU A 296 -13.36 16.42 -2.38
CA LEU A 296 -12.25 16.82 -3.24
C LEU A 296 -12.52 18.12 -4.00
N HIS A 297 -13.75 18.64 -3.98
CA HIS A 297 -14.20 19.76 -4.79
C HIS A 297 -13.85 19.62 -6.28
N ARG A 298 -13.90 18.39 -6.80
CA ARG A 298 -13.61 18.07 -8.20
C ARG A 298 -14.35 16.84 -8.68
N GLU A 299 -14.51 16.77 -10.00
CA GLU A 299 -15.00 15.56 -10.65
C GLU A 299 -13.92 14.47 -10.70
N ILE A 300 -14.40 13.22 -10.58
CA ILE A 300 -13.64 11.98 -10.81
C ILE A 300 -14.52 11.01 -11.60
N ALA A 301 -14.00 10.50 -12.72
CA ALA A 301 -14.74 9.66 -13.68
C ALA A 301 -14.63 8.17 -13.35
N TRP A 302 -14.86 7.78 -12.10
CA TRP A 302 -14.70 6.39 -11.63
C TRP A 302 -15.96 5.54 -11.77
N LEU A 303 -17.15 6.15 -11.80
CA LEU A 303 -18.42 5.42 -11.94
C LEU A 303 -18.69 4.98 -13.38
N ASP A 304 -18.09 5.69 -14.34
CA ASP A 304 -18.28 5.48 -15.77
C ASP A 304 -17.22 4.53 -16.38
N SER A 305 -16.30 4.01 -15.55
CA SER A 305 -15.12 3.22 -15.93
C SER A 305 -15.17 1.75 -15.54
#